data_AF-A0A7V9MG54-F1
#
_entry.id   AF-A0A7V9MG54-F1
#
_cell.length_a   1.000
_cell.length_b   1.000
_cell.length_c   1.000
_cell.angle_alpha   90.00
_cell.angle_beta   90.00
_cell.angle_gamma   90.00
#
_symmetry.space_group_name_H-M   'P 1'
#
loop_
_entity.id
_entity.type
_entity.pdbx_description
1 polymer ?
#
loop_
_entity_poly.entity_id
_entity_poly.type
_entity_poly.pdbx_seq_one_letter_code
_entity_poly.pdbx_strand_id
1 'polypeptide(L)'
;MNRGGNGSWLALPLALGALALAPASAAAQGVATRVIDRAATSLRSDPIYVDPEAEARLDEGTAARIRQRIEERGAGPMYVAVLADEARNEAGGDPSAVGAEIARRLGADGTYAVVVGNSFRAGSRGVLESGEAPRLARAALDAHGDDGVGPILLDFVDRVGEARAGGGSDGSGEGGGGPGGGFLIALLAGGAALFGLRRFMRERRRRREL
;
A
#
# COMPACT_ATOMS: atom_id res chain seq x y z
N MET A 1 -82.33 -34.61 2.93
CA MET A 1 -82.32 -35.83 3.77
C MET A 1 -81.60 -36.94 3.02
N ASN A 2 -80.97 -37.82 3.79
CA ASN A 2 -80.70 -39.24 3.49
C ASN A 2 -79.25 -39.64 3.15
N ARG A 3 -78.78 -40.60 3.96
CA ARG A 3 -77.69 -41.58 3.76
C ARG A 3 -76.26 -41.01 3.80
N GLY A 4 -75.36 -41.49 4.66
CA GLY A 4 -75.18 -42.87 5.13
C GLY A 4 -74.23 -43.58 4.17
N GLY A 5 -73.14 -44.17 4.66
CA GLY A 5 -72.22 -44.89 3.78
C GLY A 5 -70.81 -45.02 4.33
N ASN A 6 -70.68 -45.92 5.29
CA ASN A 6 -69.44 -46.46 5.83
C ASN A 6 -68.68 -47.20 4.71
N GLY A 7 -67.36 -47.03 4.63
CA GLY A 7 -66.52 -47.76 3.67
C GLY A 7 -65.05 -47.82 4.11
N SER A 8 -64.71 -48.86 4.85
CA SER A 8 -63.35 -49.17 5.33
C SER A 8 -62.52 -49.85 4.23
N TRP A 9 -61.54 -49.19 3.59
CA TRP A 9 -60.58 -49.90 2.71
C TRP A 9 -59.16 -49.28 2.79
N LEU A 10 -58.27 -50.06 3.41
CA LEU A 10 -56.82 -50.25 3.17
C LEU A 10 -56.10 -49.29 2.18
N ALA A 11 -55.00 -48.66 2.62
CA ALA A 11 -53.66 -48.79 2.03
C ALA A 11 -52.63 -47.73 2.52
N LEU A 12 -51.52 -48.23 3.07
CA LEU A 12 -50.10 -47.82 2.95
C LEU A 12 -49.59 -46.38 3.32
N PRO A 13 -48.28 -46.28 3.69
CA PRO A 13 -47.72 -45.25 4.57
C PRO A 13 -47.11 -44.07 3.80
N LEU A 14 -47.01 -42.89 4.43
CA LEU A 14 -46.12 -41.84 3.94
C LEU A 14 -45.61 -40.94 5.07
N ALA A 15 -44.29 -40.76 5.03
CA ALA A 15 -43.48 -39.87 5.83
C ALA A 15 -43.96 -38.41 5.79
N LEU A 16 -43.57 -37.62 6.79
CA LEU A 16 -42.77 -36.41 6.55
C LEU A 16 -42.27 -35.88 7.91
N GLY A 17 -40.96 -36.01 8.13
CA GLY A 17 -40.28 -35.33 9.23
C GLY A 17 -40.36 -33.83 9.00
N ALA A 18 -40.91 -33.11 9.98
CA ALA A 18 -40.90 -31.65 10.01
C ALA A 18 -39.45 -31.18 10.21
N LEU A 19 -38.79 -30.86 9.11
CA LEU A 19 -37.49 -30.19 9.09
C LEU A 19 -37.69 -28.77 9.65
N ALA A 20 -37.26 -28.57 10.89
CA ALA A 20 -37.24 -27.27 11.53
C ALA A 20 -36.32 -26.32 10.74
N LEU A 21 -36.91 -25.32 10.08
CA LEU A 21 -36.20 -24.19 9.51
C LEU A 21 -35.67 -23.32 10.67
N ALA A 22 -34.46 -23.60 11.13
CA ALA A 22 -33.73 -22.65 11.96
C ALA A 22 -33.30 -21.48 11.06
N PRO A 23 -33.52 -20.21 11.45
CA PRO A 23 -32.90 -19.10 10.77
C PRO A 23 -31.39 -19.26 10.94
N ALA A 24 -30.70 -19.50 9.83
CA ALA A 24 -29.27 -19.30 9.75
C ALA A 24 -29.03 -17.82 10.01
N SER A 25 -28.80 -17.46 11.27
CA SER A 25 -28.07 -16.25 11.61
C SER A 25 -26.71 -16.45 10.98
N ALA A 26 -26.59 -16.00 9.72
CA ALA A 26 -25.32 -15.83 9.06
C ALA A 26 -24.45 -15.08 10.05
N ALA A 27 -23.50 -15.80 10.61
CA ALA A 27 -22.41 -15.25 11.37
C ALA A 27 -21.66 -14.35 10.39
N ALA A 28 -22.14 -13.12 10.23
CA ALA A 28 -21.31 -11.96 9.95
C ALA A 28 -20.41 -11.76 11.19
N GLN A 29 -19.59 -12.77 11.50
CA GLN A 29 -18.35 -12.54 12.19
C GLN A 29 -17.57 -11.70 11.20
N GLY A 30 -17.60 -10.39 11.39
CA GLY A 30 -16.79 -9.46 10.63
C GLY A 30 -15.39 -10.01 10.68
N VAL A 31 -14.89 -10.48 9.53
CA VAL A 31 -13.47 -10.70 9.33
C VAL A 31 -12.88 -9.34 9.62
N ALA A 32 -12.30 -9.16 10.81
CA ALA A 32 -11.54 -7.98 11.13
C ALA A 32 -10.59 -7.82 9.95
N THR A 33 -10.81 -6.76 9.15
CA THR A 33 -10.06 -6.61 7.91
C THR A 33 -8.62 -6.40 8.35
N ARG A 34 -7.77 -7.35 7.97
CA ARG A 34 -6.36 -7.38 8.35
C ARG A 34 -5.69 -6.05 8.02
N VAL A 35 -4.77 -5.61 8.88
CA VAL A 35 -4.07 -4.33 8.75
C VAL A 35 -3.44 -4.19 7.37
N ILE A 36 -2.81 -5.26 6.88
CA ILE A 36 -2.17 -5.26 5.56
C ILE A 36 -3.22 -5.20 4.43
N ASP A 37 -4.39 -5.83 4.58
CA ASP A 37 -5.49 -5.77 3.60
C ASP A 37 -6.06 -4.33 3.50
N ARG A 38 -6.19 -3.63 4.64
CA ARG A 38 -6.59 -2.21 4.69
C ARG A 38 -5.55 -1.33 4.00
N ALA A 39 -4.27 -1.50 4.34
CA ALA A 39 -3.17 -0.75 3.75
C ALA A 39 -3.13 -0.92 2.23
N ALA A 40 -3.15 -2.16 1.72
CA ALA A 40 -3.16 -2.43 0.28
C ALA A 40 -4.38 -1.85 -0.43
N THR A 41 -5.55 -1.81 0.21
CA THR A 41 -6.76 -1.20 -0.37
C THR A 41 -6.63 0.31 -0.47
N SER A 42 -6.18 0.98 0.59
CA SER A 42 -5.95 2.43 0.61
C SER A 42 -4.87 2.85 -0.38
N LEU A 43 -3.80 2.06 -0.48
CA LEU A 43 -2.65 2.33 -1.37
C LEU A 43 -2.98 2.34 -2.87
N ARG A 44 -4.14 1.78 -3.26
CA ARG A 44 -4.65 1.89 -4.64
C ARG A 44 -5.03 3.32 -5.02
N SER A 45 -5.38 4.15 -4.03
CA SER A 45 -5.92 5.50 -4.23
C SER A 45 -5.07 6.60 -3.60
N ASP A 46 -4.22 6.30 -2.61
CA ASP A 46 -3.24 7.24 -2.05
C ASP A 46 -1.90 6.51 -1.90
N PRO A 47 -0.79 6.99 -2.47
CA PRO A 47 0.52 6.34 -2.28
C PRO A 47 0.99 6.27 -0.82
N ILE A 48 0.35 6.98 0.11
CA ILE A 48 0.67 6.94 1.54
C ILE A 48 -0.55 6.45 2.33
N TYR A 49 -0.32 5.48 3.23
CA TYR A 49 -1.28 5.04 4.22
C TYR A 49 -0.66 5.10 5.61
N VAL A 50 -1.37 5.71 6.56
CA VAL A 50 -1.01 5.72 7.97
C VAL A 50 -2.14 5.03 8.73
N ASP A 51 -1.83 3.92 9.39
CA ASP A 51 -2.80 3.20 10.20
C ASP A 51 -3.12 4.03 11.46
N PRO A 52 -4.41 4.18 11.81
CA PRO A 52 -4.81 4.92 13.01
C PRO A 52 -4.21 4.38 14.32
N GLU A 53 -3.85 3.09 14.36
CA GLU A 53 -3.28 2.42 15.52
C GLU A 53 -1.74 2.39 15.50
N ALA A 54 -1.10 2.98 14.49
CA ALA A 54 0.36 2.99 14.39
C ALA A 54 1.03 3.70 15.58
N GLU A 55 2.06 3.08 16.13
CA GLU A 55 2.87 3.61 17.22
C GLU A 55 3.71 4.79 16.75
N ALA A 56 4.29 4.64 15.55
CA ALA A 56 4.95 5.73 14.85
C ALA A 56 3.90 6.66 14.23
N ARG A 57 3.68 7.82 14.85
CA ARG A 57 2.78 8.83 14.30
C ARG A 57 3.46 9.62 13.18
N LEU A 58 2.82 9.62 12.02
CA LEU A 58 3.13 10.49 10.90
C LEU A 58 1.95 11.46 10.74
N ASP A 59 2.19 12.76 10.91
CA ASP A 59 1.15 13.76 10.73
C ASP A 59 0.85 14.00 9.24
N GLU A 60 -0.35 14.51 8.94
CA GLU A 60 -0.79 14.73 7.56
C GLU A 60 0.08 15.74 6.80
N GLY A 61 0.68 16.72 7.50
CA GLY A 61 1.59 17.69 6.89
C GLY A 61 2.87 17.03 6.40
N THR A 62 3.45 16.14 7.20
CA THR A 62 4.62 15.34 6.81
C THR A 62 4.26 14.33 5.71
N ALA A 63 3.10 13.67 5.80
CA ALA A 63 2.62 12.80 4.71
C ALA A 63 2.49 13.58 3.39
N ALA A 64 1.91 14.79 3.41
CA ALA A 64 1.82 15.65 2.22
C ALA A 64 3.19 16.02 1.65
N ARG A 65 4.17 16.34 2.51
CA ARG A 65 5.55 16.59 2.08
C ARG A 65 6.18 15.37 1.43
N ILE A 66 5.96 14.17 1.97
CA ILE A 66 6.46 12.92 1.38
C ILE A 66 5.82 12.70 0.00
N ARG A 67 4.51 12.90 -0.15
CA ARG A 67 3.83 12.79 -1.47
C ARG A 67 4.45 13.73 -2.48
N GLN A 68 4.60 15.01 -2.12
CA GLN A 68 5.23 16.02 -2.97
C GLN A 68 6.67 15.61 -3.34
N ARG A 69 7.45 15.13 -2.37
CA ARG A 69 8.83 14.70 -2.59
C ARG A 69 8.93 13.53 -3.56
N ILE A 70 8.01 12.56 -3.48
CA ILE A 70 7.96 11.42 -4.42
C ILE A 70 7.80 11.91 -5.86
N GLU A 71 6.95 12.92 -6.07
CA GLU A 71 6.72 13.52 -7.38
C GLU A 71 7.93 14.32 -7.86
N GLU A 72 8.46 15.21 -7.00
CA GLU A 72 9.62 16.07 -7.30
C GLU A 72 10.88 15.27 -7.66
N ARG A 73 11.13 14.16 -6.95
CA ARG A 73 12.33 13.34 -7.13
C ARG A 73 12.17 12.25 -8.19
N GLY A 74 10.99 12.09 -8.79
CA GLY A 74 10.73 11.01 -9.73
C GLY A 74 10.84 9.62 -9.09
N ALA A 75 10.59 9.50 -7.79
CA ALA A 75 10.71 8.24 -7.05
C ALA A 75 9.54 7.28 -7.31
N GLY A 76 8.47 7.74 -7.97
CA GLY A 76 7.25 6.96 -8.25
C GLY A 76 7.38 5.97 -9.42
N PRO A 77 6.72 4.79 -9.39
CA PRO A 77 5.73 4.38 -8.39
C PRO A 77 6.37 3.93 -7.08
N MET A 78 5.92 4.55 -5.99
CA MET A 78 6.35 4.29 -4.61
C MET A 78 5.11 4.30 -3.71
N TYR A 79 5.09 3.41 -2.73
CA TYR A 79 4.03 3.26 -1.75
C TYR A 79 4.61 3.25 -0.34
N VAL A 80 4.04 4.03 0.56
CA VAL A 80 4.48 4.17 1.96
C VAL A 80 3.35 3.73 2.87
N ALA A 81 3.62 2.78 3.76
CA ALA A 81 2.66 2.34 4.78
C ALA A 81 3.28 2.46 6.18
N VAL A 82 2.61 3.20 7.06
CA VAL A 82 2.95 3.30 8.48
C VAL A 82 1.90 2.52 9.25
N LEU A 83 2.29 1.44 9.89
CA LEU A 83 1.40 0.41 10.42
C LEU A 83 1.74 0.11 11.88
N ALA A 84 0.72 -0.34 12.60
CA ALA A 84 0.86 -0.86 13.95
C ALA A 84 1.66 -2.19 13.96
N ASP A 85 2.31 -2.53 15.07
CA ASP A 85 3.13 -3.75 15.19
C ASP A 85 2.36 -5.04 14.88
N GLU A 86 1.02 -5.06 15.05
CA GLU A 86 0.17 -6.19 14.70
C GLU A 86 0.31 -6.62 13.23
N ALA A 87 0.63 -5.69 12.33
CA ALA A 87 0.88 -6.00 10.91
C ALA A 87 2.04 -7.00 10.73
N ARG A 88 3.04 -6.96 11.63
CA ARG A 88 4.15 -7.93 11.63
C ARG A 88 3.64 -9.35 11.87
N ASN A 89 2.68 -9.52 12.77
CA ASN A 89 2.11 -10.83 13.11
C ASN A 89 1.32 -11.40 11.92
N GLU A 90 0.62 -10.55 11.17
CA GLU A 90 -0.07 -10.95 9.94
C GLU A 90 0.87 -11.42 8.82
N ALA A 91 2.14 -11.01 8.86
CA ALA A 91 3.18 -11.38 7.91
C ALA A 91 4.12 -12.49 8.43
N GLY A 92 3.74 -13.22 9.48
CA GLY A 92 4.53 -14.34 10.00
C GLY A 92 5.70 -13.93 10.90
N GLY A 93 5.69 -12.70 11.43
CA GLY A 93 6.66 -12.24 12.43
C GLY A 93 7.83 -11.40 11.87
N ASP A 94 7.97 -11.26 10.56
CA ASP A 94 9.03 -10.45 9.93
C ASP A 94 8.47 -9.13 9.37
N PRO A 95 8.93 -7.95 9.86
CA PRO A 95 8.56 -6.65 9.32
C PRO A 95 8.86 -6.51 7.81
N SER A 96 9.89 -7.20 7.31
CA SER A 96 10.29 -7.14 5.89
C SER A 96 9.27 -7.86 4.99
N ALA A 97 8.58 -8.87 5.54
CA ALA A 97 7.54 -9.61 4.82
C ALA A 97 6.25 -8.79 4.66
N VAL A 98 6.01 -7.79 5.52
CA VAL A 98 4.84 -6.90 5.45
C VAL A 98 4.80 -6.16 4.11
N GLY A 99 5.88 -5.50 3.72
CA GLY A 99 5.96 -4.77 2.44
C GLY A 99 5.76 -5.69 1.23
N ALA A 100 6.29 -6.91 1.28
CA ALA A 100 6.09 -7.90 0.23
C ALA A 100 4.63 -8.35 0.12
N GLU A 101 3.93 -8.55 1.25
CA GLU A 101 2.51 -8.92 1.25
C GLU A 101 1.62 -7.76 0.77
N ILE A 102 1.93 -6.50 1.15
CA ILE A 102 1.27 -5.32 0.57
C ILE A 102 1.45 -5.31 -0.95
N ALA A 103 2.67 -5.51 -1.44
CA ALA A 103 2.96 -5.53 -2.87
C ALA A 103 2.19 -6.65 -3.61
N ARG A 104 2.07 -7.84 -3.01
CA ARG A 104 1.26 -8.95 -3.52
C ARG A 104 -0.23 -8.57 -3.63
N ARG A 105 -0.80 -8.00 -2.56
CA ARG A 105 -2.23 -7.61 -2.48
C ARG A 105 -2.58 -6.41 -3.36
N LEU A 106 -1.65 -5.46 -3.48
CA LEU A 106 -1.79 -4.29 -4.31
C LEU A 106 -1.69 -4.67 -5.80
N GLY A 107 -0.82 -5.62 -6.13
CA GLY A 107 -0.65 -6.09 -7.51
C GLY A 107 0.08 -5.10 -8.42
N ALA A 108 0.66 -4.02 -7.89
CA ALA A 108 1.42 -3.02 -8.65
C ALA A 108 2.95 -3.18 -8.54
N ASP A 109 3.69 -2.84 -9.59
CA ASP A 109 5.14 -2.66 -9.48
C ASP A 109 5.45 -1.32 -8.79
N GLY A 110 6.57 -1.26 -8.07
CA GLY A 110 6.96 -0.09 -7.30
C GLY A 110 7.89 -0.38 -6.14
N THR A 111 8.32 0.70 -5.49
CA THR A 111 9.06 0.66 -4.22
C THR A 111 8.06 0.71 -3.06
N TYR A 112 8.26 -0.15 -2.07
CA TYR A 112 7.38 -0.30 -0.92
C TYR A 112 8.17 0.02 0.34
N ALA A 113 7.88 1.16 0.96
CA ALA A 113 8.40 1.58 2.25
C ALA A 113 7.38 1.25 3.33
N VAL A 114 7.77 0.49 4.34
CA VAL A 114 6.91 0.12 5.46
C VAL A 114 7.55 0.46 6.78
N VAL A 115 6.78 1.11 7.64
CA VAL A 115 7.11 1.32 9.06
C VAL A 115 6.12 0.45 9.83
N VAL A 116 6.62 -0.49 10.62
CA VAL A 116 5.81 -1.42 11.41
C VAL A 116 6.30 -1.34 12.85
N GLY A 117 5.46 -0.85 13.76
CA GLY A 117 5.95 -0.44 15.08
C GLY A 117 7.05 0.62 14.93
N ASN A 118 8.24 0.31 15.44
CA ASN A 118 9.43 1.13 15.33
C ASN A 118 10.42 0.65 14.24
N SER A 119 10.03 -0.32 13.42
CA SER A 119 10.90 -0.90 12.39
C SER A 119 10.59 -0.37 11.01
N PHE A 120 11.55 0.32 10.39
CA PHE A 120 11.46 0.69 8.98
C PHE A 120 12.10 -0.39 8.08
N ARG A 121 11.40 -0.78 7.02
CA ARG A 121 11.86 -1.71 5.98
C ARG A 121 11.41 -1.21 4.61
N ALA A 122 12.15 -1.60 3.58
CA ALA A 122 11.74 -1.35 2.22
C ALA A 122 12.02 -2.52 1.28
N GLY A 123 11.22 -2.62 0.23
CA GLY A 123 11.39 -3.56 -0.87
C GLY A 123 11.08 -2.90 -2.20
N SER A 124 11.47 -3.55 -3.30
CA SER A 124 11.13 -3.09 -4.65
C SER A 124 10.65 -4.26 -5.49
N ARG A 125 9.68 -3.97 -6.36
CA ARG A 125 9.20 -4.90 -7.38
C ARG A 125 9.22 -4.19 -8.72
N GLY A 126 10.10 -4.63 -9.63
CA GLY A 126 10.14 -4.19 -11.02
C GLY A 126 10.66 -2.76 -11.28
N VAL A 127 11.06 -1.99 -10.26
CA VAL A 127 11.49 -0.59 -10.44
C VAL A 127 12.91 -0.28 -9.93
N LEU A 128 13.49 -1.14 -9.11
CA LEU A 128 14.88 -1.05 -8.65
C LEU A 128 15.50 -2.45 -8.71
N GLU A 129 16.82 -2.51 -8.72
CA GLU A 129 17.57 -3.76 -8.60
C GLU A 129 17.26 -4.49 -7.29
N SER A 130 17.39 -5.82 -7.33
CA SER A 130 17.18 -6.66 -6.16
C SER A 130 18.14 -6.28 -5.03
N GLY A 131 17.60 -6.02 -3.84
CA GLY A 131 18.38 -5.62 -2.66
C GLY A 131 18.65 -4.11 -2.55
N GLU A 132 18.38 -3.33 -3.60
CA GLU A 132 18.67 -1.91 -3.62
C GLU A 132 17.75 -1.12 -2.67
N ALA A 133 16.44 -1.34 -2.71
CA ALA A 133 15.52 -0.68 -1.78
C ALA A 133 15.85 -0.95 -0.28
N PRO A 134 16.12 -2.19 0.16
CA PRO A 134 16.63 -2.45 1.50
C PRO A 134 17.93 -1.71 1.84
N ARG A 135 18.86 -1.57 0.88
CA ARG A 135 20.13 -0.84 1.06
C ARG A 135 19.89 0.65 1.30
N LEU A 136 19.05 1.27 0.46
CA LEU A 136 18.69 2.68 0.58
C LEU A 136 17.91 2.97 1.88
N ALA A 137 17.04 2.04 2.30
CA ALA A 137 16.30 2.17 3.56
C ALA A 137 17.22 2.14 4.79
N ARG A 138 18.25 1.27 4.77
CA ARG A 138 19.29 1.25 5.82
C ARG A 138 20.07 2.55 5.85
N ALA A 139 20.50 3.05 4.69
CA ALA A 139 21.22 4.33 4.61
C ALA A 139 20.40 5.51 5.17
N ALA A 140 19.09 5.54 4.92
CA ALA A 140 18.21 6.57 5.49
C ALA A 140 18.02 6.42 7.01
N LEU A 141 17.92 5.19 7.52
CA LEU A 141 17.91 4.92 8.96
C LEU A 141 19.21 5.34 9.63
N ASP A 142 20.35 5.06 9.01
CA ASP A 142 21.66 5.40 9.57
C ASP A 142 21.87 6.93 9.60
N ALA A 143 21.31 7.65 8.62
CA ALA A 143 21.40 9.11 8.54
C ALA A 143 20.44 9.85 9.48
N HIS A 144 19.22 9.32 9.66
CA HIS A 144 18.11 10.04 10.31
C HIS A 144 17.41 9.25 11.43
N GLY A 145 18.01 8.16 11.90
CA GLY A 145 17.43 7.28 12.92
C GLY A 145 16.98 8.00 14.19
N ASP A 146 17.74 9.02 14.59
CA ASP A 146 17.48 9.83 15.79
C ASP A 146 16.50 10.99 15.53
N ASP A 147 16.22 11.32 14.27
CA ASP A 147 15.35 12.43 13.87
C ASP A 147 13.87 12.01 13.71
N GLY A 148 13.61 10.70 13.71
CA GLY A 148 12.28 10.11 13.62
C GLY A 148 11.82 9.74 12.20
N VAL A 149 10.59 9.22 12.10
CA VAL A 149 10.10 8.54 10.89
C VAL A 149 9.95 9.47 9.68
N GLY A 150 9.54 10.73 9.88
CA GLY A 150 9.38 11.69 8.79
C GLY A 150 10.68 11.95 8.01
N PRO A 151 11.76 12.39 8.69
CA PRO A 151 13.07 12.59 8.07
C PRO A 151 13.63 11.33 7.37
N ILE A 152 13.50 10.15 8.01
CA ILE A 152 13.92 8.86 7.40
C ILE A 152 13.18 8.61 6.08
N LEU A 153 11.86 8.82 6.05
CA LEU A 153 11.07 8.60 4.83
C LEU A 153 11.40 9.62 3.73
N LEU A 154 11.64 10.89 4.08
CA LEU A 154 12.02 11.92 3.11
C LEU A 154 13.38 11.62 2.46
N ASP A 155 14.39 11.27 3.25
CA ASP A 155 15.71 10.88 2.74
C ASP A 155 15.66 9.58 1.92
N PHE A 156 14.85 8.61 2.34
CA PHE A 156 14.61 7.40 1.55
C PHE A 156 14.01 7.71 0.17
N VAL A 157 13.03 8.61 0.10
CA VAL A 157 12.43 9.07 -1.18
C VAL A 157 13.48 9.71 -2.08
N ASP A 158 14.33 10.57 -1.50
CA ASP A 158 15.41 11.26 -2.21
C ASP A 158 16.38 10.27 -2.85
N ARG A 159 16.85 9.30 -2.06
CA ARG A 159 17.75 8.23 -2.52
C ARG A 159 17.14 7.34 -3.59
N VAL A 160 15.85 7.00 -3.47
CA VAL A 160 15.16 6.21 -4.51
C VAL A 160 15.04 7.00 -5.80
N GLY A 161 14.74 8.31 -5.72
CA GLY A 161 14.73 9.19 -6.88
C GLY A 161 16.08 9.20 -7.60
N GLU A 162 17.18 9.35 -6.86
CA GLU A 162 18.56 9.33 -7.39
C GLU A 162 18.91 7.98 -8.04
N ALA A 163 18.61 6.88 -7.34
CA ALA A 163 18.87 5.53 -7.86
C ALA A 163 18.13 5.30 -9.19
N ARG A 164 16.90 5.81 -9.32
CA ARG A 164 16.09 5.70 -10.54
C ARG A 164 16.53 6.65 -11.65
N ALA A 165 17.07 7.82 -11.30
CA ALA A 165 17.62 8.77 -12.25
C ALA A 165 18.94 8.27 -12.90
N GLY A 166 19.52 7.19 -12.38
CA GLY A 166 20.61 6.47 -13.03
C GLY A 166 21.94 6.48 -12.29
N GLY A 167 21.95 6.64 -10.96
CA GLY A 167 23.17 6.44 -10.15
C GLY A 167 24.39 7.25 -10.62
N GLY A 168 24.14 8.42 -11.22
CA GLY A 168 25.17 9.31 -11.74
C GLY A 168 25.81 10.07 -10.59
N SER A 169 26.99 9.62 -10.20
CA SER A 169 27.97 10.25 -9.32
C SER A 169 27.81 11.77 -9.17
N ASP A 170 27.40 12.23 -7.99
CA ASP A 170 27.75 13.57 -7.52
C ASP A 170 29.23 13.55 -7.10
N GLY A 171 30.09 13.58 -8.10
CA GLY A 171 31.46 14.02 -7.93
C GLY A 171 31.43 15.49 -7.54
N SER A 172 31.50 15.76 -6.23
CA SER A 172 31.86 17.07 -5.70
C SER A 172 33.33 17.34 -6.02
N GLY A 173 33.60 17.66 -7.29
CA GLY A 173 34.89 18.12 -7.78
C GLY A 173 35.03 19.61 -7.49
N GLU A 174 35.50 19.92 -6.30
CA GLU A 174 35.86 21.27 -5.90
C GLU A 174 37.20 21.65 -6.56
N GLY A 175 37.16 22.57 -7.54
CA GLY A 175 38.26 23.48 -7.87
C GLY A 175 39.31 23.04 -8.91
N GLY A 176 39.23 23.59 -10.12
CA GLY A 176 40.37 23.66 -11.05
C GLY A 176 39.97 24.01 -12.49
N GLY A 177 40.03 25.29 -12.84
CA GLY A 177 39.55 25.81 -14.13
C GLY A 177 40.28 25.26 -15.37
N GLY A 178 39.49 24.92 -16.39
CA GLY A 178 39.92 24.66 -17.77
C GLY A 178 38.72 24.70 -18.72
N PRO A 179 38.81 25.36 -19.89
CA PRO A 179 37.67 25.52 -20.78
C PRO A 179 37.45 24.24 -21.59
N GLY A 180 36.53 23.38 -21.16
CA GLY A 180 36.15 22.21 -21.94
C GLY A 180 35.15 21.31 -21.24
N GLY A 181 33.95 21.22 -21.82
CA GLY A 181 33.12 20.02 -21.75
C GLY A 181 31.98 20.03 -20.73
N GLY A 182 30.75 20.13 -21.23
CA GLY A 182 29.65 19.33 -20.69
C GLY A 182 28.64 20.05 -19.78
N PHE A 183 27.93 21.05 -20.31
CA PHE A 183 26.56 21.28 -19.84
C PHE A 183 25.69 20.10 -20.28
N LEU A 184 25.20 19.29 -19.36
CA LEU A 184 24.07 18.40 -19.61
C LEU A 184 22.94 18.70 -18.63
N ILE A 185 22.07 19.60 -19.08
CA ILE A 185 20.69 19.73 -18.61
C ILE A 185 19.97 18.46 -19.06
N ALA A 186 19.61 17.56 -18.14
CA ALA A 186 18.72 16.44 -18.41
C ALA A 186 17.32 16.75 -17.87
N LEU A 187 16.53 17.33 -18.75
CA LEU A 187 15.11 17.62 -18.62
C LEU A 187 14.32 16.30 -18.76
N LEU A 188 13.81 15.73 -17.66
CA LEU A 188 12.96 14.54 -17.70
C LEU A 188 11.73 14.64 -16.78
N ALA A 189 10.88 15.62 -17.07
CA ALA A 189 9.48 15.67 -16.61
C ALA A 189 8.56 14.72 -17.41
N GLY A 190 9.05 13.56 -17.85
CA GLY A 190 8.31 12.65 -18.74
C GLY A 190 7.47 11.59 -18.02
N GLY A 191 7.82 11.22 -16.78
CA GLY A 191 7.18 10.12 -16.05
C GLY A 191 5.95 10.53 -15.22
N ALA A 192 5.94 11.74 -14.66
CA ALA A 192 4.89 12.20 -13.75
C ALA A 192 3.55 12.47 -14.47
N ALA A 193 3.59 12.88 -15.74
CA ALA A 193 2.40 13.24 -16.50
C ALA A 193 1.45 12.05 -16.72
N LEU A 194 1.98 10.84 -16.97
CA LEU A 194 1.15 9.67 -17.23
C LEU A 194 0.44 9.13 -15.98
N PHE A 195 1.03 9.28 -14.79
CA PHE A 195 0.39 8.88 -13.54
C PHE A 195 -0.62 9.93 -13.05
N GLY A 196 -0.29 11.22 -13.15
CA GLY A 196 -1.20 12.32 -12.76
C GLY A 196 -2.46 12.43 -13.63
N LEU A 197 -2.35 12.21 -14.95
CA LEU A 197 -3.49 12.36 -15.88
C LEU A 197 -4.57 11.28 -15.71
N ARG A 198 -4.23 10.07 -15.25
CA ARG A 198 -5.21 9.00 -15.04
C ARG A 198 -6.07 9.23 -13.78
N ARG A 199 -5.56 9.99 -12.79
CA ARG A 199 -6.28 10.35 -11.56
C ARG A 199 -7.28 11.49 -11.78
N PHE A 200 -6.88 12.54 -12.49
CA PHE A 200 -7.69 13.76 -12.64
C PHE A 200 -9.00 13.56 -13.44
N MET A 201 -9.04 12.58 -14.35
CA MET A 201 -10.24 12.31 -15.16
C MET A 201 -11.36 11.57 -14.42
N ARG A 202 -11.12 11.02 -13.21
CA ARG A 202 -12.14 10.26 -12.45
C ARG A 202 -13.04 11.13 -11.56
N GLU A 203 -12.64 12.36 -11.22
CA GLU A 203 -13.39 13.22 -10.29
C GLU A 203 -14.49 14.08 -10.94
N ARG A 204 -14.50 14.22 -12.28
CA ARG A 204 -15.50 15.04 -12.97
C ARG A 204 -16.90 14.41 -13.10
N ARG A 205 -17.12 13.17 -12.64
CA ARG A 205 -18.43 12.49 -12.74
C ARG A 205 -19.35 12.63 -11.53
N ARG A 206 -18.94 13.31 -10.45
CA ARG A 206 -19.77 13.45 -9.22
C ARG A 206 -20.32 14.85 -8.95
N ARG A 207 -20.34 15.74 -9.95
CA ARG A 207 -20.96 17.08 -9.84
C ARG A 207 -22.04 17.36 -10.89
N ARG A 208 -22.74 16.32 -11.36
CA ARG A 208 -23.91 16.47 -12.24
C ARG A 208 -25.19 15.85 -11.68
N GLU A 209 -25.20 15.52 -10.40
CA GLU A 209 -26.39 15.00 -9.70
C GLU A 209 -26.56 15.72 -8.35
N LEU A 210 -26.70 17.03 -8.42
CA LEU A 210 -27.40 17.92 -7.49
C LEU A 210 -27.92 19.11 -8.31
#